data_AF-A0A2L1GL44-F1
#
_entry.id   AF-A0A2L1GL44-F1
#
_cell.length_a   1.000
_cell.length_b   1.000
_cell.length_c   1.000
_cell.angle_alpha   90.00
_cell.angle_beta   90.00
_cell.angle_gamma   90.00
#
_symmetry.space_group_name_H-M   'P 1'
#
loop_
_entity.id
_entity.type
_entity.pdbx_description
1 polymer ?
#
loop_
_entity_poly.entity_id
_entity_poly.type
_entity_poly.pdbx_seq_one_letter_code
_entity_poly.pdbx_strand_id
1 'polypeptide(L)'
;MEHCNTILSQVLRVFPRHEFEQVRRAVLPKVHRRAVSVWTQFVVMMTGQLTGRDSLRGIMATFSPQLHKLYHLGLDSFSRSSLARASEGTPRSSLRKCFRRFWPVVRPSLHPGKSSTSRTEARSICLTPR
;
A
#
# COMPACT_ATOMS: atom_id res chain seq x y z
N MET A 1 8.31 20.37 3.77
CA MET A 1 7.97 19.17 2.98
C MET A 1 7.37 19.64 1.66
N GLU A 2 8.16 19.61 0.57
CA GLU A 2 7.71 19.94 -0.79
C GLU A 2 6.43 19.16 -1.14
N HIS A 3 5.36 19.88 -1.46
CA HIS A 3 4.09 19.26 -1.83
C HIS A 3 4.23 18.67 -3.24
N CYS A 4 4.54 17.37 -3.33
CA CYS A 4 4.54 16.66 -4.60
C CYS A 4 3.10 16.56 -5.15
N ASN A 5 2.77 17.41 -6.12
CA ASN A 5 1.50 17.39 -6.85
C ASN A 5 1.52 16.32 -7.95
N THR A 6 1.42 15.04 -7.58
CA THR A 6 1.22 13.95 -8.55
C THR A 6 -0.14 13.31 -8.31
N ILE A 7 -0.77 12.76 -9.36
CA ILE A 7 -2.00 11.97 -9.17
C ILE A 7 -1.76 10.83 -8.19
N LEU A 8 -0.57 10.22 -8.22
CA LEU A 8 -0.19 9.19 -7.27
C LEU A 8 -0.17 9.72 -5.83
N SER A 9 0.32 10.93 -5.57
CA SER A 9 0.29 11.51 -4.21
C SER A 9 -1.13 11.77 -3.74
N GLN A 10 -2.03 12.21 -4.63
CA GLN A 10 -3.45 12.39 -4.32
C GLN A 10 -4.13 11.07 -3.99
N VAL A 11 -3.86 10.02 -4.77
CA VAL A 11 -4.35 8.65 -4.49
C VAL A 11 -3.83 8.17 -3.14
N LEU A 12 -2.53 8.37 -2.84
CA LEU A 12 -1.94 7.94 -1.58
C LEU A 12 -2.47 8.71 -0.36
N ARG A 13 -3.10 9.88 -0.51
CA ARG A 13 -3.82 10.54 0.59
C ARG A 13 -5.04 9.74 1.06
N VAL A 14 -5.66 8.98 0.16
CA VAL A 14 -6.79 8.09 0.48
C VAL A 14 -6.31 6.85 1.24
N PHE A 15 -5.07 6.44 1.02
CA PHE A 15 -4.48 5.23 1.61
C PHE A 15 -3.46 5.60 2.70
N PRO A 16 -3.86 5.78 3.96
CA PRO A 16 -2.93 6.14 5.03
C PRO A 16 -1.91 5.01 5.30
N ARG A 17 -0.62 5.32 5.14
CA ARG A 17 0.50 4.38 5.35
C ARG A 17 0.49 3.75 6.75
N HIS A 18 0.22 4.54 7.78
CA HIS A 18 0.26 4.09 9.17
C HIS A 18 -0.79 3.01 9.47
N GLU A 19 -2.02 3.21 8.99
CA GLU A 19 -3.10 2.23 9.12
C GLU A 19 -2.80 0.95 8.34
N PHE A 20 -2.24 1.07 7.13
CA PHE A 20 -1.81 -0.10 6.36
C PHE A 20 -0.73 -0.89 7.11
N GLU A 21 0.26 -0.21 7.70
CA GLU A 21 1.32 -0.89 8.47
C GLU A 21 0.79 -1.60 9.72
N GLN A 22 -0.21 -1.04 10.40
CA GLN A 22 -0.90 -1.73 11.50
C GLN A 22 -1.58 -3.02 11.02
N VAL A 23 -2.37 -2.95 9.95
CA VAL A 23 -3.02 -4.12 9.35
C VAL A 23 -1.99 -5.14 8.86
N ARG A 24 -0.91 -4.68 8.23
CA ARG A 24 0.17 -5.54 7.74
C ARG A 24 0.78 -6.34 8.88
N ARG A 25 1.04 -5.72 10.04
CA ARG A 25 1.62 -6.41 11.21
C ARG A 25 0.72 -7.55 11.73
N ALA A 26 -0.59 -7.42 11.59
CA ALA A 26 -1.54 -8.45 11.98
C ALA A 26 -1.63 -9.60 10.96
N VAL A 27 -1.41 -9.33 9.67
CA VAL A 27 -1.56 -10.33 8.58
C VAL A 27 -0.25 -11.01 8.23
N LEU A 28 0.87 -10.28 8.31
CA LEU A 28 2.19 -10.73 7.90
C LEU A 28 3.16 -10.62 9.09
N PRO A 29 3.88 -11.69 9.43
CA PRO A 29 4.93 -11.62 10.43
C PRO A 29 6.01 -10.62 10.01
N LYS A 30 6.74 -10.08 10.99
CA LYS A 30 7.85 -9.17 10.74
C LYS A 30 8.99 -9.95 10.07
N VAL A 31 9.12 -9.80 8.76
CA VAL A 31 10.24 -10.34 8.00
C VAL A 31 11.31 -9.26 7.88
N HIS A 32 12.53 -9.55 8.27
CA HIS A 32 13.67 -8.69 7.97
C HIS A 32 13.99 -8.82 6.49
N ARG A 33 13.85 -7.73 5.72
CA ARG A 33 13.99 -7.75 4.27
C ARG A 33 15.12 -6.85 3.83
N ARG A 34 15.98 -7.39 2.96
CA ARG A 34 16.93 -6.60 2.15
C ARG A 34 16.26 -6.02 0.89
N ALA A 35 14.99 -6.35 0.63
CA ALA A 35 14.20 -5.88 -0.51
C ALA A 35 13.28 -4.72 -0.12
N VAL A 36 12.40 -4.30 -1.03
CA VAL A 36 11.45 -3.20 -0.80
C VAL A 36 10.48 -3.50 0.34
N SER A 37 10.00 -2.45 1.03
CA SER A 37 8.96 -2.62 2.03
C SER A 37 7.65 -3.12 1.41
N VAL A 38 6.82 -3.78 2.24
CA VAL A 38 5.50 -4.24 1.82
C VAL A 38 4.59 -3.06 1.45
N TRP A 39 4.76 -1.91 2.10
CA TRP A 39 4.10 -0.67 1.72
C TRP A 39 4.46 -0.27 0.29
N THR A 40 5.76 -0.19 -0.03
CA THR A 40 6.22 0.13 -1.38
C THR A 40 5.70 -0.89 -2.40
N GLN A 41 5.79 -2.19 -2.09
CA GLN A 41 5.25 -3.25 -2.95
C GLN A 41 3.75 -3.12 -3.18
N PHE A 42 2.99 -2.76 -2.14
CA PHE A 42 1.54 -2.53 -2.23
C PHE A 42 1.21 -1.38 -3.17
N VAL A 43 1.86 -0.23 -3.00
CA VAL A 43 1.63 0.96 -3.84
C VAL A 43 2.00 0.67 -5.29
N VAL A 44 3.12 0.00 -5.53
CA VAL A 44 3.55 -0.38 -6.89
C VAL A 44 2.52 -1.28 -7.57
N MET A 45 2.02 -2.31 -6.88
CA MET A 45 1.00 -3.22 -7.42
C MET A 45 -0.34 -2.50 -7.62
N MET A 46 -0.73 -1.62 -6.70
CA MET A 46 -1.94 -0.79 -6.82
C MET A 46 -1.86 0.10 -8.05
N THR A 47 -0.76 0.83 -8.24
CA THR A 47 -0.54 1.67 -9.42
C THR A 47 -0.58 0.84 -10.70
N GLY A 48 -0.02 -0.38 -10.69
CA GLY A 48 -0.13 -1.31 -11.80
C GLY A 48 -1.59 -1.60 -12.17
N GLN A 49 -2.42 -1.95 -11.18
CA GLN A 49 -3.86 -2.19 -11.39
C GLN A 49 -4.61 -0.94 -11.88
N LEU A 50 -4.31 0.25 -11.33
CA LEU A 50 -4.93 1.51 -11.74
C LEU A 50 -4.56 1.92 -13.17
N THR A 51 -3.38 1.53 -13.63
CA THR A 51 -2.86 1.90 -14.97
C THR A 51 -3.02 0.79 -16.01
N GLY A 52 -3.64 -0.35 -15.64
CA GLY A 52 -3.79 -1.52 -16.51
C GLY A 52 -2.46 -2.17 -16.88
N ARG A 53 -1.43 -2.07 -16.02
CA ARG A 53 -0.11 -2.65 -16.24
C ARG A 53 0.04 -3.95 -15.46
N ASP A 54 0.13 -5.06 -16.18
CA ASP A 54 0.26 -6.40 -15.57
C ASP A 54 1.69 -6.95 -15.55
N SER A 55 2.66 -6.24 -16.14
CA SER A 55 4.08 -6.62 -16.10
C SER A 55 4.91 -5.72 -15.21
N LEU A 56 5.90 -6.29 -14.50
CA LEU A 56 6.86 -5.51 -13.69
C LEU A 56 7.58 -4.43 -14.51
N ARG A 57 7.86 -4.70 -15.79
CA ARG A 57 8.45 -3.72 -16.72
C ARG A 57 7.48 -2.58 -17.02
N GLY A 58 6.22 -2.90 -17.30
CA GLY A 58 5.17 -1.91 -17.56
C GLY A 58 4.91 -1.01 -16.35
N ILE A 59 4.93 -1.58 -15.15
CA ILE A 59 4.80 -0.84 -13.89
C ILE A 59 6.02 0.07 -13.67
N MET A 60 7.24 -0.46 -13.83
CA MET A 60 8.48 0.33 -13.76
C MET A 60 8.48 1.53 -14.70
N ALA A 61 7.99 1.36 -15.93
CA ALA A 61 7.90 2.44 -16.89
C ALA A 61 6.99 3.59 -16.39
N THR A 62 5.92 3.27 -15.66
CA THR A 62 5.04 4.28 -15.02
C THR A 62 5.77 5.08 -13.94
N PHE A 63 6.64 4.42 -13.17
CA PHE A 63 7.37 5.07 -12.07
C PHE A 63 8.68 5.75 -12.50
N SER A 64 9.26 5.35 -13.64
CA SER A 64 10.51 5.90 -14.18
C SER A 64 10.59 7.44 -14.16
N PRO A 65 9.60 8.20 -14.69
CA PRO A 65 9.64 9.67 -14.68
C PRO A 65 9.50 10.28 -13.27
N GLN A 66 9.04 9.49 -12.31
CA GLN A 66 8.74 9.94 -10.94
C GLN A 66 9.73 9.39 -9.92
N LEU A 67 10.79 8.67 -10.33
CA LEU A 67 11.75 8.01 -9.42
C LEU A 67 12.33 8.95 -8.37
N HIS A 68 12.67 10.18 -8.75
CA HIS A 68 13.18 11.21 -7.83
C HIS A 68 12.15 11.67 -6.79
N LYS A 69 10.85 11.45 -7.02
CA LYS A 69 9.75 11.82 -6.12
C LYS A 69 9.32 10.68 -5.18
N LEU A 70 9.86 9.47 -5.33
CA LEU A 70 9.49 8.31 -4.49
C LEU A 70 9.67 8.61 -3.00
N TYR A 71 10.79 9.26 -2.65
CA TYR A 71 11.06 9.65 -1.26
C TYR A 71 9.97 10.58 -0.71
N HIS A 72 9.53 11.56 -1.50
CA HIS A 72 8.46 12.48 -1.11
C HIS A 72 7.08 11.82 -1.04
N LEU A 73 6.90 10.67 -1.68
CA LEU A 73 5.69 9.84 -1.58
C LEU A 73 5.77 8.85 -0.39
N GLY A 74 6.88 8.83 0.36
CA GLY A 74 7.10 7.88 1.43
C GLY A 74 7.31 6.45 0.93
N LEU A 75 7.81 6.28 -0.29
CA LEU A 75 8.18 5.01 -0.89
C LEU A 75 9.70 4.80 -0.80
N ASP A 76 10.11 3.54 -0.68
CA ASP A 76 11.53 3.19 -0.79
C ASP A 76 11.99 3.34 -2.24
N SER A 77 13.30 3.50 -2.47
CA SER A 77 13.85 3.32 -3.81
C SER A 77 13.75 1.85 -4.21
N PHE A 78 13.36 1.59 -5.46
CA PHE A 78 13.17 0.23 -5.93
C PHE A 78 13.58 0.05 -7.40
N SER A 79 14.05 -1.17 -7.71
CA SER A 79 14.39 -1.61 -9.06
C SER A 79 13.54 -2.82 -9.45
N ARG A 80 13.56 -3.19 -10.73
CA ARG A 80 12.80 -4.35 -11.23
C ARG A 80 13.18 -5.64 -10.50
N SER A 81 14.47 -5.83 -10.24
CA SER A 81 14.98 -6.99 -9.50
C SER A 81 14.57 -6.96 -8.03
N SER A 82 14.58 -5.79 -7.40
CA SER A 82 14.11 -5.65 -6.01
C SER A 82 12.60 -5.92 -5.87
N LEU A 83 11.79 -5.52 -6.85
CA LEU A 83 10.36 -5.86 -6.89
C LEU A 83 10.10 -7.36 -7.12
N ALA A 84 10.86 -7.98 -8.01
CA ALA A 84 10.76 -9.42 -8.26
C ALA A 84 11.07 -10.20 -6.96
N ARG A 85 12.17 -9.86 -6.29
CA ARG A 85 12.55 -10.46 -4.99
C ARG A 85 11.51 -10.20 -3.90
N ALA A 86 10.92 -9.02 -3.85
CA ALA A 86 9.85 -8.74 -2.89
C ALA A 86 8.57 -9.54 -3.18
N SER A 87 8.28 -9.80 -4.46
CA SER A 87 7.13 -10.62 -4.88
C SER A 87 7.30 -12.09 -4.50
N GLU A 88 8.54 -12.58 -4.49
CA GLU A 88 8.88 -13.91 -3.99
C GLU A 88 8.70 -14.00 -2.47
N GLY A 89 9.25 -13.04 -1.71
CA GLY A 89 9.13 -13.01 -0.25
C GLY A 89 7.75 -12.58 0.29
N THR A 90 6.90 -11.97 -0.53
CA THR A 90 5.50 -11.68 -0.21
C THR A 90 4.65 -11.92 -1.44
N PRO A 91 4.08 -13.14 -1.53
CA PRO A 91 3.21 -13.50 -2.61
C PRO A 91 2.01 -12.56 -2.70
N ARG A 92 1.48 -12.43 -3.92
CA ARG A 92 0.26 -11.65 -4.20
C ARG A 92 -0.91 -12.03 -3.29
N SER A 93 -1.01 -13.30 -2.88
CA SER A 93 -2.05 -13.78 -1.97
C SER A 93 -2.01 -13.09 -0.60
N SER A 94 -0.83 -12.89 -0.03
CA SER A 94 -0.64 -12.21 1.26
C SER A 94 -0.91 -10.71 1.16
N LEU A 95 -0.46 -10.07 0.07
CA LEU A 95 -0.78 -8.67 -0.20
C LEU A 95 -2.29 -8.46 -0.36
N ARG A 96 -2.98 -9.39 -1.05
CA ARG A 96 -4.44 -9.38 -1.21
C ARG A 96 -5.16 -9.52 0.13
N LYS A 97 -4.66 -10.36 1.04
CA LYS A 97 -5.20 -10.48 2.41
C LYS A 97 -5.06 -9.16 3.17
N CYS A 98 -3.89 -8.51 3.11
CA CYS A 98 -3.68 -7.19 3.72
C CYS A 98 -4.66 -6.16 3.18
N PHE A 99 -4.80 -6.09 1.85
CA PHE A 99 -5.74 -5.15 1.23
C PHE A 99 -7.19 -5.39 1.66
N ARG A 100 -7.64 -6.65 1.71
CA ARG A 100 -8.99 -6.99 2.17
C ARG A 100 -9.25 -6.55 3.61
N ARG A 101 -8.26 -6.70 4.49
CA ARG A 101 -8.36 -6.26 5.90
C ARG A 101 -8.25 -4.74 6.05
N PHE A 102 -7.53 -4.08 5.16
CA PHE A 102 -7.34 -2.63 5.13
C PHE A 102 -8.52 -1.88 4.53
N TRP A 103 -9.22 -2.48 3.56
CA TRP A 103 -10.31 -1.83 2.81
C TRP A 103 -11.41 -1.19 3.69
N PRO A 104 -11.89 -1.83 4.77
CA PRO A 104 -12.88 -1.21 5.66
C PRO A 104 -12.40 0.08 6.33
N VAL A 105 -11.10 0.25 6.54
CA VAL A 105 -10.49 1.46 7.13
C VAL A 105 -10.46 2.61 6.11
N VAL A 106 -10.25 2.29 4.84
CA VAL A 106 -10.14 3.27 3.75
C VAL A 106 -11.50 3.71 3.22
N ARG A 107 -12.48 2.79 3.19
CA ARG A 107 -13.80 3.00 2.58
C ARG A 107 -14.52 4.29 3.03
N PRO A 108 -14.51 4.68 4.32
CA PRO A 108 -15.19 5.91 4.76
C PRO A 108 -14.57 7.18 4.15
N SER A 109 -13.26 7.19 3.91
CA SER A 109 -12.55 8.35 3.34
C SER A 109 -12.91 8.63 1.87
N LEU A 110 -13.47 7.64 1.16
CA LEU A 110 -13.93 7.79 -0.23
C LEU A 110 -15.35 8.36 -0.33
N HIS A 111 -16.14 8.31 0.73
CA HIS A 111 -17.52 8.79 0.75
C HIS A 111 -17.78 9.69 1.97
N PRO A 112 -17.32 10.95 1.95
CA PRO A 112 -17.47 11.85 3.10
C PRO A 112 -18.93 12.19 3.46
N GLY A 113 -19.89 11.92 2.57
CA GLY A 113 -21.31 12.27 2.74
C GLY A 113 -22.24 11.18 3.29
N LYS A 114 -21.73 10.00 3.70
CA LYS A 114 -22.56 8.96 4.34
C LYS A 114 -22.10 8.75 5.79
N SER A 115 -22.54 9.64 6.68
CA SER A 115 -22.46 9.41 8.12
C SER A 115 -23.46 8.32 8.52
N SER A 116 -22.96 7.18 9.00
CA SER A 116 -23.50 6.50 10.18
C SER A 116 -22.66 5.26 10.52
N THR A 117 -22.18 5.26 11.76
CA THR A 117 -22.06 4.05 12.61
C THR A 117 -21.09 2.96 12.14
N SER A 118 -19.79 3.16 12.32
CA SER A 118 -18.83 2.02 12.41
C SER A 118 -17.47 2.37 13.01
N ARG A 119 -17.22 3.61 13.45
CA ARG A 119 -15.95 3.99 14.07
C ARG A 119 -15.73 3.35 15.46
N THR A 120 -16.80 2.84 16.10
CA THR A 120 -16.70 2.17 17.41
C THR A 120 -16.41 0.67 17.28
N GLU A 121 -16.80 0.00 16.18
CA GLU A 121 -16.65 -1.46 16.08
C GLU A 121 -15.27 -1.90 15.57
N ALA A 122 -14.60 -1.09 14.73
CA ALA A 122 -13.31 -1.44 14.16
C ALA A 122 -12.15 -1.48 15.18
N ARG A 123 -12.29 -0.79 16.32
CA ARG A 123 -11.31 -0.89 17.43
C ARG A 123 -11.45 -2.17 18.25
N SER A 124 -12.58 -2.87 18.15
CA SER A 124 -12.81 -4.12 18.90
C SER A 124 -12.22 -5.36 18.22
N ILE A 125 -11.88 -5.28 16.92
CA ILE A 125 -11.39 -6.45 16.15
C ILE A 125 -9.85 -6.61 16.22
N CYS A 126 -9.16 -5.80 17.03
CA CYS A 126 -7.72 -5.90 17.27
C CYS A 126 -7.36 -6.33 18.71
N LEU A 127 -8.34 -6.62 19.57
CA LEU A 127 -8.14 -7.05 20.96
C LEU A 127 -8.98 -8.29 21.28
N THR A 128 -8.72 -9.41 20.60
CA THR A 128 -9.12 -10.72 21.12
C THR A 128 -7.92 -11.66 21.04
N PRO A 129 -7.34 -12.08 22.19
CA PRO A 129 -6.41 -13.19 22.23
C PRO A 129 -7.23 -14.49 22.27
N ARG A 130 -6.90 -15.42 21.37
CA ARG A 130 -7.05 -16.86 21.62
C ARG A 130 -5.80 -17.54 21.11
#